data_AF-A0A1V5GXS1-F1
#
_entry.id   AF-A0A1V5GXS1-F1
#
_cell.length_a   1.000
_cell.length_b   1.000
_cell.length_c   1.000
_cell.angle_alpha   90.00
_cell.angle_beta   90.00
_cell.angle_gamma   90.00
#
_symmetry.space_group_name_H-M   'P 1'
#
loop_
_entity.id
_entity.type
_entity.pdbx_description
1 polymer ?
#
loop_
_entity_poly.entity_id
_entity_poly.type
_entity_poly.pdbx_seq_one_letter_code
_entity_poly.pdbx_strand_id
1 'polypeptide(L)'
;MRSFFLFLGILNFSSLTLAAPSAFVSKCGALAIQNNTTSTLLRDHENCKTVWVLPPTFGLVNISGYMANGNLGLCQEVKDVQKLSHSLTERMNFISQEIMDLSVSYRERQKEVIETKKHVFNLENLPEIREIIDAEEKLSVMEKAIERLYSQLATCAADCPSLKEELRLKKEEKQELKGRLSTLKDHYFELARDHRLAKSKLESAEYALHNIYADIDSRNNKLTALKTTLQQWLLFYSKLEGGTAHLNYDTRWTQNITTLNERYKGQFDFKQVPTRNVRITANFVGSNDKESYLSSMPALLDYVIAGVKFTPWGENSPVEQSSLPSRLAGSVRLSLMGGCPLYYKNFLEADTLVKDDFKHKQLAFSINATYEYPAAFKFNVTARYNLYKMYEKIATASSEGGFFSRESYNNVVEDMDDNDQFSIEWNDEDEMYSRAEKDEIAKTLKGELIGRVLSSMATPVFSGDHHVEAIVPTRTASGAMVVAEGINQTCGFFNIYCQGAVWFIRGLDAIFGNDSAQSKFRQTHNRSAEERWSRTEAKWRSAATGFVNE
;
A
#
# COMPACT_ATOMS: atom_id res chain seq x y z
N MET A 1 31.30 -40.71 -43.03
CA MET A 1 32.18 -40.98 -41.87
C MET A 1 31.95 -39.81 -40.91
N ARG A 2 31.02 -39.81 -39.95
CA ARG A 2 30.79 -40.69 -38.79
C ARG A 2 32.04 -40.93 -37.94
N SER A 3 32.05 -40.25 -36.78
CA SER A 3 32.52 -40.63 -35.42
C SER A 3 32.51 -39.32 -34.61
N PHE A 4 31.45 -38.90 -33.90
CA PHE A 4 30.89 -39.44 -32.65
C PHE A 4 31.94 -40.00 -31.68
N PHE A 5 32.47 -39.12 -30.83
CA PHE A 5 33.09 -39.49 -29.56
C PHE A 5 32.19 -39.01 -28.43
N LEU A 6 31.58 -40.00 -27.78
CA LEU A 6 30.91 -39.93 -26.50
C LEU A 6 32.02 -40.00 -25.45
N PHE A 7 32.15 -38.99 -24.58
CA PHE A 7 32.79 -39.18 -23.29
C PHE A 7 31.86 -38.67 -22.21
N LEU A 8 31.39 -39.63 -21.41
CA LEU A 8 30.81 -39.47 -20.09
C LEU A 8 31.68 -38.48 -19.29
N GLY A 9 31.15 -37.28 -19.08
CA GLY A 9 31.52 -36.42 -17.99
C GLY A 9 30.36 -36.41 -17.01
N ILE A 10 30.44 -37.24 -15.98
CA ILE A 10 29.63 -37.08 -14.77
C ILE A 10 30.01 -35.69 -14.23
N LEU A 11 29.21 -34.69 -14.56
CA LEU A 11 29.21 -33.42 -13.84
C LEU A 11 28.66 -33.72 -12.45
N ASN A 12 29.57 -34.13 -11.57
CA ASN A 12 29.44 -33.82 -10.16
C ASN A 12 29.24 -32.30 -10.11
N PHE A 13 27.99 -31.85 -10.04
CA PHE A 13 27.66 -30.60 -9.37
C PHE A 13 27.98 -30.83 -7.90
N SER A 14 29.26 -30.81 -7.57
CA SER A 14 29.72 -30.36 -6.28
C SER A 14 29.13 -28.97 -6.14
N SER A 15 28.01 -28.87 -5.43
CA SER A 15 27.52 -27.61 -4.93
C SER A 15 28.72 -26.92 -4.30
N LEU A 16 29.23 -25.87 -4.96
CA LEU A 16 30.10 -24.92 -4.31
C LEU A 16 29.27 -24.40 -3.14
N THR A 17 29.55 -24.93 -1.96
CA THR A 17 28.91 -24.52 -0.73
C THR A 17 29.40 -23.11 -0.46
N LEU A 18 28.62 -22.14 -0.95
CA LEU A 18 28.80 -20.75 -0.58
C LEU A 18 28.55 -20.65 0.92
N ALA A 19 29.58 -20.25 1.67
CA ALA A 19 29.46 -19.89 3.07
C ALA A 19 28.28 -18.91 3.22
N ALA A 20 27.20 -19.38 3.84
CA ALA A 20 25.98 -18.62 4.01
C ALA A 20 25.53 -18.72 5.48
N PRO A 21 25.09 -17.61 6.08
CA PRO A 21 24.65 -17.61 7.46
C PRO A 21 23.37 -18.42 7.62
N SER A 22 23.16 -19.03 8.77
CA SER A 22 22.01 -19.88 9.03
C SER A 22 21.44 -19.57 10.41
N ALA A 23 20.11 -19.43 10.49
CA ALA A 23 19.39 -19.29 11.75
C ALA A 23 19.10 -20.65 12.41
N PHE A 24 19.31 -21.74 11.68
CA PHE A 24 19.00 -23.09 12.14
C PHE A 24 20.02 -23.59 13.15
N VAL A 25 19.60 -24.58 13.94
CA VAL A 25 20.48 -25.42 14.76
C VAL A 25 21.42 -26.18 13.82
N SER A 26 22.47 -25.48 13.41
CA SER A 26 23.63 -26.06 12.76
C SER A 26 24.18 -27.18 13.62
N LYS A 27 25.08 -28.00 13.07
CA LYS A 27 25.93 -28.94 13.84
C LYS A 27 26.54 -28.33 15.11
N CYS A 28 26.56 -27.01 15.21
CA CYS A 28 27.18 -26.20 16.23
C CYS A 28 26.28 -25.85 17.43
N GLY A 29 24.98 -26.18 17.41
CA GLY A 29 24.05 -25.89 18.50
C GLY A 29 23.65 -24.41 18.64
N ALA A 30 22.85 -24.10 19.67
CA ALA A 30 22.31 -22.76 19.94
C ALA A 30 23.41 -21.73 20.25
N LEU A 31 23.20 -20.49 19.80
CA LEU A 31 24.11 -19.37 20.04
C LEU A 31 23.69 -18.62 21.31
N ALA A 32 24.48 -18.71 22.38
CA ALA A 32 24.25 -17.96 23.62
C ALA A 32 25.28 -16.82 23.72
N ILE A 33 25.02 -15.71 23.01
CA ILE A 33 25.91 -14.54 22.95
C ILE A 33 25.13 -13.31 23.40
N GLN A 34 25.69 -12.54 24.33
CA GLN A 34 25.11 -11.27 24.76
C GLN A 34 25.48 -10.17 23.76
N ASN A 35 24.48 -9.73 22.98
CA ASN A 35 24.59 -8.61 22.06
C ASN A 35 23.88 -7.38 22.64
N ASN A 36 24.58 -6.25 22.68
CA ASN A 36 24.05 -4.98 23.21
C ASN A 36 23.26 -4.18 22.16
N THR A 37 23.05 -4.74 20.97
CA THR A 37 22.31 -4.13 19.85
C THR A 37 21.16 -5.03 19.42
N THR A 38 20.27 -4.50 18.59
CA THR A 38 19.17 -5.26 17.96
C THR A 38 19.62 -6.09 16.75
N SER A 39 20.94 -6.18 16.46
CA SER A 39 21.46 -7.05 15.40
C SER A 39 21.15 -8.52 15.66
N THR A 40 20.52 -9.18 14.69
CA THR A 40 20.41 -10.63 14.67
C THR A 40 21.78 -11.26 14.41
N LEU A 41 22.13 -12.28 15.21
CA LEU A 41 23.34 -13.07 15.03
C LEU A 41 22.98 -14.40 14.39
N LEU A 42 23.64 -14.71 13.28
CA LEU A 42 23.47 -15.97 12.55
C LEU A 42 24.79 -16.72 12.57
N ARG A 43 24.76 -18.04 12.74
CA ARG A 43 25.99 -18.83 12.69
C ARG A 43 26.30 -19.21 11.26
N ASP A 44 27.58 -19.32 10.93
CA ASP A 44 27.95 -19.91 9.65
C ASP A 44 27.54 -21.39 9.61
N HIS A 45 27.00 -21.84 8.47
CA HIS A 45 26.50 -23.20 8.32
C HIS A 45 27.62 -24.26 8.42
N GLU A 46 28.83 -23.93 7.94
CA GLU A 46 29.95 -24.86 7.89
C GLU A 46 30.94 -24.64 9.05
N ASN A 47 31.24 -23.39 9.38
CA ASN A 47 32.22 -23.03 10.40
C ASN A 47 31.56 -22.51 11.69
N CYS A 48 31.45 -23.39 12.69
CA CYS A 48 30.88 -23.08 14.00
C CYS A 48 31.51 -21.91 14.77
N LYS A 49 32.72 -21.49 14.41
CA LYS A 49 33.38 -20.31 15.02
C LYS A 49 32.99 -19.01 14.34
N THR A 50 32.55 -19.04 13.08
CA THR A 50 32.14 -17.82 12.37
C THR A 50 30.69 -17.46 12.71
N VAL A 51 30.48 -16.22 13.10
CA VAL A 51 29.16 -15.66 13.41
C VAL A 51 28.92 -14.45 12.51
N TRP A 52 27.90 -14.52 11.68
CA TRP A 52 27.46 -13.45 10.82
C TRP A 52 26.50 -12.53 11.58
N VAL A 53 26.80 -11.24 11.56
CA VAL A 53 26.03 -10.20 12.26
C VAL A 53 25.23 -9.43 11.24
N LEU A 54 23.91 -9.42 11.37
CA LEU A 54 23.05 -8.55 10.57
C LEU A 54 23.21 -7.09 10.98
N PRO A 55 22.94 -6.14 10.08
CA PRO A 55 22.74 -4.74 10.46
C PRO A 55 21.71 -4.62 11.60
N PRO A 56 21.90 -3.71 12.56
CA PRO A 56 20.88 -3.45 13.58
C PRO A 56 19.55 -3.01 12.96
N THR A 57 18.44 -3.29 13.64
CA THR A 57 17.11 -2.79 13.21
C THR A 57 17.04 -1.27 13.25
N PHE A 58 17.81 -0.64 14.13
CA PHE A 58 17.86 0.81 14.31
C PHE A 58 19.30 1.33 14.24
N GLY A 59 19.55 2.27 13.33
CA GLY A 59 20.74 3.11 13.30
C GLY A 59 20.46 4.50 13.88
N LEU A 60 21.49 5.32 13.98
CA LEU A 60 21.40 6.67 14.53
C LEU A 60 21.60 7.75 13.48
N VAL A 61 20.97 8.89 13.71
CA VAL A 61 21.12 10.11 12.93
C VAL A 61 21.75 11.18 13.80
N ASN A 62 22.84 11.76 13.33
CA ASN A 62 23.53 12.86 14.01
C ASN A 62 23.73 14.04 13.05
N ILE A 63 23.51 15.26 13.53
CA ILE A 63 23.83 16.48 12.78
C ILE A 63 25.34 16.70 12.84
N SER A 64 26.02 16.58 11.70
CA SER A 64 27.47 16.72 11.61
C SER A 64 27.94 18.15 11.37
N GLY A 65 27.05 19.01 10.88
CA GLY A 65 27.32 20.42 10.69
C GLY A 65 26.08 21.18 10.22
N TYR A 66 26.14 22.50 10.32
CA TYR A 66 25.09 23.39 9.83
C TYR A 66 25.71 24.57 9.09
N MET A 67 25.27 24.79 7.86
CA MET A 67 25.64 25.93 7.03
C MET A 67 24.48 26.92 7.03
N ALA A 68 24.69 28.04 7.69
CA ALA A 68 23.76 29.15 7.78
C ALA A 68 23.53 29.81 6.41
N ASN A 69 22.29 30.20 6.12
CA ASN A 69 21.94 31.05 4.99
C ASN A 69 21.75 32.51 5.45
N GLY A 70 21.99 33.50 4.58
CA GLY A 70 21.82 34.93 4.90
C GLY A 70 20.39 35.31 5.33
N ASN A 71 19.37 34.53 4.94
CA ASN A 71 17.99 34.78 5.37
C ASN A 71 17.77 34.59 6.88
N LEU A 72 18.70 33.99 7.62
CA LEU A 72 18.63 33.87 9.09
C LEU A 72 18.59 35.22 9.82
N GLY A 73 18.91 36.32 9.13
CA GLY A 73 18.63 37.66 9.63
C GLY A 73 17.14 37.93 9.88
N LEU A 74 16.24 37.21 9.20
CA LEU A 74 14.78 37.33 9.31
C LEU A 74 14.17 36.44 10.40
N CYS A 75 14.99 35.83 11.26
CA CYS A 75 14.49 34.92 12.28
C CYS A 75 13.62 35.65 13.32
N GLN A 76 13.87 36.92 13.61
CA GLN A 76 13.04 37.68 14.54
C GLN A 76 11.60 37.83 14.01
N GLU A 77 11.46 38.08 12.72
CA GLU A 77 10.18 38.18 12.02
C GLU A 77 9.46 36.83 12.00
N VAL A 78 10.18 35.73 11.82
CA VAL A 78 9.61 34.37 11.97
C VAL A 78 9.09 34.15 13.38
N LYS A 79 9.84 34.56 14.41
CA LYS A 79 9.42 34.46 15.81
C LYS A 79 8.15 35.28 16.07
N ASP A 80 8.07 36.48 15.50
CA ASP A 80 6.92 37.35 15.66
C ASP A 80 5.69 36.81 14.92
N VAL A 81 5.87 36.20 13.75
CA VAL A 81 4.79 35.48 13.04
C VAL A 81 4.32 34.25 13.83
N GLN A 82 5.22 33.50 14.47
CA GLN A 82 4.81 32.38 15.34
C GLN A 82 3.97 32.87 16.53
N LYS A 83 4.41 33.94 17.22
CA LYS A 83 3.63 34.56 18.30
C LYS A 83 2.27 35.05 17.80
N LEU A 84 2.25 35.73 16.65
CA LEU A 84 1.04 36.23 16.04
C LEU A 84 0.11 35.08 15.62
N SER A 85 0.64 33.96 15.14
CA SER A 85 -0.12 32.74 14.82
C SER A 85 -0.92 32.24 16.02
N HIS A 86 -0.29 32.20 17.20
CA HIS A 86 -0.98 31.80 18.43
C HIS A 86 -2.10 32.78 18.80
N SER A 87 -1.78 34.07 18.85
CA SER A 87 -2.78 35.12 19.15
C SER A 87 -3.94 35.14 18.14
N LEU A 88 -3.64 34.96 16.86
CA LEU A 88 -4.66 34.84 15.81
C LEU A 88 -5.49 33.58 15.97
N THR A 89 -4.91 32.45 16.35
CA THR A 89 -5.66 31.20 16.59
C THR A 89 -6.66 31.37 17.73
N GLU A 90 -6.26 31.99 18.83
CA GLU A 90 -7.18 32.34 19.93
C GLU A 90 -8.30 33.26 19.45
N ARG A 91 -7.97 34.28 18.65
CA ARG A 91 -8.97 35.19 18.09
C ARG A 91 -9.92 34.50 17.11
N MET A 92 -9.43 33.58 16.29
CA MET A 92 -10.22 32.78 15.37
C MET A 92 -11.19 31.88 16.14
N ASN A 93 -10.74 31.25 17.24
CA ASN A 93 -11.59 30.47 18.13
C ASN A 93 -12.70 31.33 18.74
N PHE A 94 -12.37 32.53 19.21
CA PHE A 94 -13.35 33.48 19.74
C PHE A 94 -14.41 33.86 18.69
N ILE A 95 -13.99 34.25 17.49
CA ILE A 95 -14.92 34.59 16.39
C ILE A 95 -15.78 33.39 16.00
N SER A 96 -15.21 32.18 15.99
CA SER A 96 -15.93 30.94 15.70
C SER A 96 -17.03 30.68 16.73
N GLN A 97 -16.78 30.94 18.03
CA GLN A 97 -17.80 30.82 19.07
C GLN A 97 -18.92 31.86 18.87
N GLU A 98 -18.57 33.12 18.59
CA GLU A 98 -19.57 34.16 18.31
C GLU A 98 -20.44 33.82 17.08
N ILE A 99 -19.89 33.17 16.06
CA ILE A 99 -20.66 32.66 14.91
C ILE A 99 -21.61 31.54 15.34
N MET A 100 -21.17 30.63 16.20
CA MET A 100 -22.02 29.54 16.72
C MET A 100 -23.20 30.10 17.52
N ASP A 101 -22.95 31.09 18.39
CA ASP A 101 -23.97 31.77 19.17
C ASP A 101 -24.99 32.48 18.26
N LEU A 102 -24.51 33.27 17.28
CA LEU A 102 -25.37 33.91 16.30
C LEU A 102 -26.17 32.91 15.46
N SER A 103 -25.61 31.73 15.17
CA SER A 103 -26.29 30.66 14.44
C SER A 103 -27.43 30.03 15.24
N VAL A 104 -27.36 30.04 16.57
CA VAL A 104 -28.49 29.67 17.43
C VAL A 104 -29.60 30.72 17.31
N SER A 105 -29.28 32.01 17.49
CA SER A 105 -30.24 33.11 17.36
C SER A 105 -30.85 33.20 15.96
N TYR A 106 -30.07 32.91 14.91
CA TYR A 106 -30.56 32.83 13.53
C TYR A 106 -31.65 31.77 13.38
N ARG A 107 -31.42 30.56 13.91
CA ARG A 107 -32.40 29.47 13.86
C ARG A 107 -33.68 29.79 14.63
N GLU A 108 -33.57 30.46 15.77
CA GLU A 108 -34.73 30.90 16.55
C GLU A 108 -35.55 31.93 15.78
N ARG A 109 -34.92 32.98 15.23
CA ARG A 109 -35.62 33.97 14.40
C ARG A 109 -36.17 33.40 13.11
N GLN A 110 -35.49 32.40 12.53
CA GLN A 110 -35.99 31.71 11.34
C GLN A 110 -37.31 30.98 11.65
N LYS A 111 -37.44 30.35 12.81
CA LYS A 111 -38.71 29.75 13.27
C LYS A 111 -39.79 30.82 13.45
N GLU A 112 -39.46 31.94 14.08
CA GLU A 112 -40.39 33.07 14.27
C GLU A 112 -40.92 33.59 12.92
N VAL A 113 -40.04 33.76 11.92
CA VAL A 113 -40.44 34.15 10.55
C VAL A 113 -41.38 33.11 9.93
N ILE A 114 -41.06 31.82 10.05
CA ILE A 114 -41.89 30.74 9.50
C ILE A 114 -43.28 30.72 10.16
N GLU A 115 -43.34 30.83 11.48
CA GLU A 115 -44.60 30.85 12.24
C GLU A 115 -45.45 32.08 11.90
N THR A 116 -44.82 33.27 11.85
CA THR A 116 -45.52 34.51 11.51
C THR A 116 -46.00 34.50 10.06
N LYS A 117 -45.18 33.98 9.14
CA LYS A 117 -45.57 33.82 7.72
C LYS A 117 -46.75 32.88 7.57
N LYS A 118 -46.79 31.77 8.32
CA LYS A 118 -47.95 30.87 8.37
C LYS A 118 -49.20 31.59 8.89
N HIS A 119 -49.06 32.41 9.93
CA HIS A 119 -50.18 33.19 10.47
C HIS A 119 -50.71 34.21 9.45
N VAL A 120 -49.84 34.97 8.79
CA VAL A 120 -50.21 35.89 7.69
C VAL A 120 -50.92 35.13 6.58
N PHE A 121 -50.34 34.02 6.10
CA PHE A 121 -50.95 33.20 5.05
C PHE A 121 -52.36 32.71 5.42
N ASN A 122 -52.56 32.27 6.67
CA ASN A 122 -53.87 31.83 7.13
C ASN A 122 -54.90 32.98 7.11
N LEU A 123 -54.49 34.20 7.49
CA LEU A 123 -55.34 35.39 7.43
C LEU A 123 -55.65 35.82 6.00
N GLU A 124 -54.65 35.79 5.10
CA GLU A 124 -54.81 36.16 3.68
C GLU A 124 -55.75 35.21 2.90
N ASN A 125 -55.91 33.97 3.37
CA ASN A 125 -56.84 33.01 2.79
C ASN A 125 -58.30 33.20 3.23
N LEU A 126 -58.56 34.07 4.22
CA LEU A 126 -59.92 34.40 4.61
C LEU A 126 -60.55 35.30 3.53
N PRO A 127 -61.75 34.97 3.00
CA PRO A 127 -62.41 35.74 1.95
C PRO A 127 -62.49 37.25 2.27
N GLU A 128 -62.77 37.57 3.53
CA GLU A 128 -62.92 38.93 4.03
C GLU A 128 -61.63 39.75 3.91
N ILE A 129 -60.49 39.13 4.25
CA ILE A 129 -59.17 39.77 4.12
C ILE A 129 -58.74 39.84 2.67
N ARG A 130 -59.05 38.81 1.88
CA ARG A 130 -58.73 38.79 0.46
C ARG A 130 -59.42 39.91 -0.30
N GLU A 131 -60.67 40.21 0.01
CA GLU A 131 -61.38 41.37 -0.56
C GLU A 131 -60.71 42.70 -0.20
N ILE A 132 -60.20 42.83 1.02
CA ILE A 132 -59.44 44.01 1.46
C ILE A 132 -58.11 44.11 0.69
N ILE A 133 -57.37 43.01 0.56
CA ILE A 133 -56.09 42.96 -0.17
C ILE A 133 -56.29 43.30 -1.64
N ASP A 134 -57.27 42.70 -2.31
CA ASP A 134 -57.57 42.94 -3.72
C ASP A 134 -57.95 44.41 -3.95
N ALA A 135 -58.69 45.03 -3.02
CA ALA A 135 -59.04 46.44 -3.07
C ALA A 135 -57.81 47.35 -2.83
N GLU A 136 -56.92 47.01 -1.90
CA GLU A 136 -55.64 47.71 -1.69
C GLU A 136 -54.72 47.63 -2.91
N GLU A 137 -54.62 46.46 -3.55
CA GLU A 137 -53.81 46.26 -4.75
C GLU A 137 -54.36 47.08 -5.93
N LYS A 138 -55.68 47.01 -6.17
CA LYS A 138 -56.34 47.84 -7.21
C LYS A 138 -56.11 49.33 -6.96
N LEU A 139 -56.15 49.76 -5.70
CA LEU A 139 -55.90 51.16 -5.35
C LEU A 139 -54.46 51.56 -5.66
N SER A 140 -53.48 50.73 -5.31
CA SER A 140 -52.05 50.94 -5.62
C SER A 140 -51.78 50.99 -7.14
N VAL A 141 -52.41 50.11 -7.92
CA VAL A 141 -52.33 50.12 -9.39
C VAL A 141 -52.94 51.40 -9.95
N MET A 142 -54.08 51.85 -9.41
CA MET A 142 -54.75 53.09 -9.82
C MET A 142 -53.88 54.31 -9.54
N GLU A 143 -53.20 54.35 -8.39
CA GLU A 143 -52.29 55.44 -8.02
C GLU A 143 -51.12 55.57 -8.99
N LYS A 144 -50.48 54.44 -9.33
CA LYS A 144 -49.42 54.41 -10.35
C LYS A 144 -49.93 54.83 -11.72
N ALA A 145 -51.16 54.45 -12.10
CA ALA A 145 -51.76 54.88 -13.36
C ALA A 145 -52.02 56.39 -13.40
N ILE A 146 -52.52 56.97 -12.30
CA ILE A 146 -52.71 58.41 -12.14
C ILE A 146 -51.38 59.16 -12.22
N GLU A 147 -50.33 58.68 -11.56
CA GLU A 147 -48.97 59.25 -11.64
C GLU A 147 -48.44 59.25 -13.08
N ARG A 148 -48.66 58.16 -13.83
CA ARG A 148 -48.32 58.09 -15.26
C ARG A 148 -49.13 59.07 -16.10
N LEU A 149 -50.43 59.21 -15.85
CA LEU A 149 -51.27 60.19 -16.56
C LEU A 149 -50.83 61.63 -16.27
N TYR A 150 -50.44 61.92 -15.03
CA TYR A 150 -49.87 63.22 -14.68
C TYR A 150 -48.56 63.51 -15.43
N SER A 151 -47.66 62.53 -15.53
CA SER A 151 -46.39 62.72 -16.26
C SER A 151 -46.63 62.91 -17.76
N GLN A 152 -47.56 62.14 -18.35
CA GLN A 152 -47.96 62.28 -19.75
C GLN A 152 -48.62 63.64 -20.06
N LEU A 153 -49.47 64.13 -19.15
CA LEU A 153 -50.08 65.45 -19.25
C LEU A 153 -49.06 66.58 -19.19
N ALA A 154 -47.99 66.42 -18.39
CA ALA A 154 -46.94 67.42 -18.27
C ALA A 154 -46.14 67.60 -19.58
N THR A 155 -46.04 66.55 -20.39
CA THR A 155 -45.31 66.54 -21.67
C THR A 155 -46.22 66.54 -22.90
N CYS A 156 -47.51 66.82 -22.73
CA CYS A 156 -48.51 66.62 -23.77
C CYS A 156 -48.46 67.72 -24.85
N ALA A 157 -48.22 67.32 -26.10
CA ALA A 157 -48.23 68.21 -27.27
C ALA A 157 -49.52 68.10 -28.13
N ALA A 158 -50.22 66.97 -28.06
CA ALA A 158 -51.49 66.70 -28.77
C ALA A 158 -52.35 65.72 -27.95
N ASP A 159 -53.67 65.76 -28.12
CA ASP A 159 -54.67 64.92 -27.42
C ASP A 159 -54.75 65.08 -25.87
N CYS A 160 -54.31 66.23 -25.37
CA CYS A 160 -54.33 66.55 -23.93
C CYS A 160 -55.73 66.58 -23.30
N PRO A 161 -56.81 66.96 -24.00
CA PRO A 161 -58.17 66.87 -23.46
C PRO A 161 -58.58 65.42 -23.12
N SER A 162 -58.20 64.44 -23.95
CA SER A 162 -58.48 63.02 -23.73
C SER A 162 -57.76 62.50 -22.47
N LEU A 163 -56.48 62.82 -22.31
CA LEU A 163 -55.71 62.47 -21.11
C LEU A 163 -56.24 63.14 -19.83
N LYS A 164 -56.76 64.37 -19.92
CA LYS A 164 -57.41 65.05 -18.79
C LYS A 164 -58.69 64.33 -18.36
N GLU A 165 -59.46 63.85 -19.32
CA GLU A 165 -60.70 63.13 -19.05
C GLU A 165 -60.43 61.73 -18.48
N GLU A 166 -59.44 61.00 -19.01
CA GLU A 166 -59.00 59.73 -18.44
C GLU A 166 -58.48 59.89 -17.00
N LEU A 167 -57.72 60.95 -16.74
CA LEU A 167 -57.28 61.30 -15.39
C LEU A 167 -58.46 61.62 -14.45
N ARG A 168 -59.49 62.31 -14.93
CA ARG A 168 -60.71 62.60 -14.16
C ARG A 168 -61.42 61.30 -13.79
N LEU A 169 -61.67 60.44 -14.76
CA LEU A 169 -62.31 59.13 -14.55
C LEU A 169 -61.52 58.27 -13.58
N LYS A 170 -60.19 58.19 -13.73
CA LYS A 170 -59.33 57.42 -12.82
C LYS A 170 -59.31 57.97 -11.39
N LYS A 171 -59.44 59.28 -11.20
CA LYS A 171 -59.58 59.89 -9.87
C LYS A 171 -60.92 59.57 -9.23
N GLU A 172 -62.00 59.55 -10.00
CA GLU A 172 -63.34 59.17 -9.51
C GLU A 172 -63.36 57.70 -9.10
N GLU A 173 -62.83 56.82 -9.96
CA GLU A 173 -62.69 55.39 -9.67
C GLU A 173 -61.81 55.14 -8.43
N LYS A 174 -60.71 55.89 -8.26
CA LYS A 174 -59.89 55.87 -7.04
C LYS A 174 -60.69 56.24 -5.80
N GLN A 175 -61.51 57.29 -5.88
CA GLN A 175 -62.27 57.77 -4.73
C GLN A 175 -63.38 56.79 -4.32
N GLU A 176 -64.07 56.20 -5.29
CA GLU A 176 -65.06 55.13 -5.06
C GLU A 176 -64.41 53.91 -4.40
N LEU A 177 -63.28 53.45 -4.96
CA LEU A 177 -62.54 52.29 -4.42
C LEU A 177 -62.02 52.55 -3.00
N LYS A 178 -61.56 53.78 -2.71
CA LYS A 178 -61.15 54.20 -1.36
C LYS A 178 -62.31 54.19 -0.38
N GLY A 179 -63.50 54.63 -0.81
CA GLY A 179 -64.73 54.56 0.00
C GLY A 179 -65.10 53.12 0.34
N ARG A 180 -65.12 52.23 -0.67
CA ARG A 180 -65.39 50.80 -0.50
C ARG A 180 -64.38 50.12 0.43
N LEU A 181 -63.10 50.43 0.28
CA LEU A 181 -62.03 49.91 1.13
C LEU A 181 -62.21 50.33 2.60
N SER A 182 -62.64 51.57 2.86
CA SER A 182 -62.95 52.04 4.21
C SER A 182 -64.06 51.21 4.83
N THR A 183 -65.17 51.03 4.11
CA THR A 183 -66.31 50.23 4.58
C THR A 183 -65.93 48.79 4.86
N LEU A 184 -65.12 48.16 3.99
CA LEU A 184 -64.63 46.79 4.20
C LEU A 184 -63.76 46.69 5.47
N LYS A 185 -62.86 47.65 5.69
CA LYS A 185 -62.00 47.70 6.88
C LYS A 185 -62.80 47.94 8.15
N ASP A 186 -63.82 48.78 8.12
CA ASP A 186 -64.69 49.03 9.27
C ASP A 186 -65.56 47.80 9.58
N HIS A 187 -66.06 47.12 8.55
CA HIS A 187 -66.89 45.92 8.70
C HIS A 187 -66.10 44.72 9.24
N TYR A 188 -64.83 44.57 8.84
CA TYR A 188 -63.94 43.50 9.29
C TYR A 188 -62.80 44.01 10.18
N PHE A 189 -63.08 45.00 11.03
CA PHE A 189 -62.08 45.76 11.79
C PHE A 189 -61.07 44.89 12.54
N GLU A 190 -61.54 43.93 13.34
CA GLU A 190 -60.66 43.07 14.14
C GLU A 190 -59.73 42.23 13.25
N LEU A 191 -60.26 41.66 12.17
CA LEU A 191 -59.50 40.83 11.24
C LEU A 191 -58.48 41.64 10.43
N ALA A 192 -58.89 42.83 9.97
CA ALA A 192 -58.03 43.77 9.24
C ALA A 192 -56.90 44.30 10.14
N ARG A 193 -57.19 44.55 11.43
CA ARG A 193 -56.20 44.93 12.43
C ARG A 193 -55.21 43.80 12.66
N ASP A 194 -55.69 42.57 12.85
CA ASP A 194 -54.85 41.41 13.12
C ASP A 194 -53.95 41.08 11.92
N HIS A 195 -54.48 41.14 10.70
CA HIS A 195 -53.69 40.99 9.46
C HIS A 195 -52.58 42.05 9.38
N ARG A 196 -52.90 43.33 9.64
CA ARG A 196 -51.91 44.41 9.64
C ARG A 196 -50.82 44.20 10.69
N LEU A 197 -51.19 43.77 11.90
CA LEU A 197 -50.25 43.48 12.97
C LEU A 197 -49.36 42.28 12.63
N ALA A 198 -49.94 41.21 12.07
CA ALA A 198 -49.21 40.02 11.64
C ALA A 198 -48.20 40.35 10.53
N LYS A 199 -48.59 41.16 9.54
CA LYS A 199 -47.71 41.62 8.46
C LYS A 199 -46.56 42.48 8.98
N SER A 200 -46.85 43.43 9.88
CA SER A 200 -45.80 44.25 10.50
C SER A 200 -44.83 43.42 11.35
N LYS A 201 -45.32 42.41 12.07
CA LYS A 201 -44.47 41.45 12.80
C LYS A 201 -43.60 40.64 11.85
N LEU A 202 -44.15 40.18 10.72
CA LEU A 202 -43.39 39.44 9.70
C LEU A 202 -42.24 40.29 9.15
N GLU A 203 -42.53 41.52 8.71
CA GLU A 203 -41.52 42.45 8.18
C GLU A 203 -40.41 42.72 9.22
N SER A 204 -40.78 42.93 10.49
CA SER A 204 -39.81 43.12 11.58
C SER A 204 -38.97 41.87 11.85
N ALA A 205 -39.56 40.68 11.79
CA ALA A 205 -38.86 39.41 12.00
C ALA A 205 -37.91 39.10 10.84
N GLU A 206 -38.32 39.34 9.60
CA GLU A 206 -37.49 39.20 8.40
C GLU A 206 -36.30 40.17 8.43
N TYR A 207 -36.52 41.43 8.80
CA TYR A 207 -35.45 42.42 8.97
C TYR A 207 -34.44 41.99 10.03
N ALA A 208 -34.91 41.52 11.18
CA ALA A 208 -34.04 41.06 12.25
C ALA A 208 -33.25 39.79 11.86
N LEU A 209 -33.87 38.86 11.13
CA LEU A 209 -33.20 37.68 10.59
C LEU A 209 -32.10 38.07 9.59
N HIS A 210 -32.39 39.02 8.70
CA HIS A 210 -31.42 39.54 7.72
C HIS A 210 -30.20 40.17 8.41
N ASN A 211 -30.40 40.95 9.47
CA ASN A 211 -29.30 41.54 10.24
C ASN A 211 -28.40 40.47 10.87
N ILE A 212 -28.97 39.42 11.48
CA ILE A 212 -28.17 38.31 12.03
C ILE A 212 -27.37 37.60 10.94
N TYR A 213 -27.98 37.37 9.78
CA TYR A 213 -27.28 36.77 8.65
C TYR A 213 -26.10 37.63 8.18
N ALA A 214 -26.29 38.95 8.05
CA ALA A 214 -25.22 39.88 7.69
C ALA A 214 -24.08 39.90 8.72
N ASP A 215 -24.40 39.79 10.02
CA ASP A 215 -23.39 39.69 11.08
C ASP A 215 -22.59 38.37 11.00
N ILE A 216 -23.25 37.24 10.75
CA ILE A 216 -22.59 35.95 10.54
C ILE A 216 -21.65 36.02 9.32
N ASP A 217 -22.12 36.56 8.21
CA ASP A 217 -21.34 36.68 6.97
C ASP A 217 -20.10 37.59 7.19
N SER A 218 -20.29 38.76 7.80
CA SER A 218 -19.20 39.67 8.16
C SER A 218 -18.12 39.00 9.03
N ARG A 219 -18.53 38.17 9.99
CA ARG A 219 -17.62 37.42 10.87
C ARG A 219 -16.89 36.29 10.14
N ASN A 220 -17.57 35.56 9.26
CA ASN A 220 -16.95 34.56 8.39
C ASN A 220 -15.90 35.18 7.46
N ASN A 221 -16.19 36.36 6.90
CA ASN A 221 -15.25 37.09 6.06
C ASN A 221 -14.00 37.51 6.84
N LYS A 222 -14.16 38.01 8.09
CA LYS A 222 -13.03 38.31 8.98
C LYS A 222 -12.21 37.07 9.31
N LEU A 223 -12.87 35.95 9.65
CA LEU A 223 -12.21 34.68 9.95
C LEU A 223 -11.37 34.18 8.75
N THR A 224 -11.94 34.25 7.55
CA THR A 224 -11.28 33.87 6.30
C THR A 224 -10.08 34.76 5.99
N ALA A 225 -10.21 36.09 6.19
CA ALA A 225 -9.13 37.03 5.99
C ALA A 225 -7.95 36.78 6.96
N LEU A 226 -8.24 36.51 8.24
CA LEU A 226 -7.22 36.17 9.24
C LEU A 226 -6.50 34.87 8.87
N LYS A 227 -7.24 33.82 8.51
CA LYS A 227 -6.68 32.54 8.08
C LYS A 227 -5.78 32.71 6.86
N THR A 228 -6.25 33.44 5.85
CA THR A 228 -5.51 33.68 4.60
C THR A 228 -4.22 34.46 4.85
N THR A 229 -4.29 35.51 5.67
CA THR A 229 -3.11 36.33 6.03
C THR A 229 -2.07 35.50 6.76
N LEU A 230 -2.50 34.71 7.74
CA LEU A 230 -1.61 33.81 8.48
C LEU A 230 -0.95 32.79 7.54
N GLN A 231 -1.73 32.14 6.68
CA GLN A 231 -1.20 31.18 5.69
C GLN A 231 -0.20 31.83 4.74
N GLN A 232 -0.45 33.06 4.26
CA GLN A 232 0.48 33.76 3.37
C GLN A 232 1.83 34.03 4.04
N TRP A 233 1.84 34.50 5.29
CA TRP A 233 3.10 34.72 6.01
C TRP A 233 3.87 33.42 6.26
N LEU A 234 3.17 32.37 6.67
CA LEU A 234 3.78 31.07 6.91
C LEU A 234 4.37 30.48 5.63
N LEU A 235 3.63 30.55 4.51
CA LEU A 235 4.10 30.12 3.20
C LEU A 235 5.26 30.97 2.67
N PHE A 236 5.29 32.26 2.99
CA PHE A 236 6.40 33.13 2.62
C PHE A 236 7.69 32.67 3.31
N TYR A 237 7.68 32.55 4.64
CA TYR A 237 8.86 32.14 5.40
C TYR A 237 9.24 30.67 5.20
N SER A 238 8.28 29.78 4.90
CA SER A 238 8.57 28.37 4.61
C SER A 238 9.25 28.15 3.26
N LYS A 239 9.22 29.13 2.35
CA LYS A 239 9.92 29.06 1.05
C LYS A 239 11.32 29.62 1.08
N LEU A 240 11.63 30.49 2.05
CA LEU A 240 12.96 31.04 2.24
C LEU A 240 13.88 29.99 2.83
N GLU A 241 15.09 29.87 2.30
CA GLU A 241 16.09 28.94 2.82
C GLU A 241 16.70 29.49 4.11
N GLY A 242 16.61 28.71 5.19
CA GLY A 242 17.23 29.04 6.48
C GLY A 242 18.66 28.53 6.57
N GLY A 243 18.99 27.44 5.88
CA GLY A 243 20.33 26.88 5.85
C GLY A 243 20.33 25.40 5.50
N THR A 244 21.51 24.80 5.48
CA THR A 244 21.67 23.37 5.18
C THR A 244 22.29 22.66 6.37
N ALA A 245 21.60 21.65 6.90
CA ALA A 245 22.11 20.74 7.92
C ALA A 245 22.72 19.50 7.25
N HIS A 246 23.93 19.13 7.66
CA HIS A 246 24.56 17.89 7.25
C HIS A 246 24.21 16.79 8.27
N LEU A 247 23.76 15.65 7.76
CA LEU A 247 23.35 14.51 8.56
C LEU A 247 24.29 13.33 8.31
N ASN A 248 24.70 12.70 9.39
CA ASN A 248 25.44 11.44 9.37
C ASN A 248 24.53 10.35 9.94
N TYR A 249 24.24 9.36 9.11
CA TYR A 249 23.52 8.16 9.46
C TYR A 249 24.54 7.07 9.77
N ASP A 250 24.57 6.56 11.00
CA ASP A 250 25.48 5.50 11.43
C ASP A 250 24.67 4.28 11.87
N THR A 251 24.84 3.15 11.18
CA THR A 251 24.17 1.89 11.53
C THR A 251 24.72 1.29 12.82
N ARG A 252 25.87 1.77 13.31
CA ARG A 252 26.67 1.19 14.39
C ARG A 252 27.12 -0.26 14.15
N TRP A 253 26.98 -0.75 12.92
CA TRP A 253 27.17 -2.17 12.60
C TRP A 253 28.64 -2.61 12.79
N THR A 254 29.59 -1.80 12.34
CA THR A 254 31.03 -2.06 12.50
C THR A 254 31.47 -1.93 13.96
N GLN A 255 30.95 -0.95 14.69
CA GLN A 255 31.23 -0.79 16.13
C GLN A 255 30.73 -2.01 16.91
N ASN A 256 29.52 -2.51 16.59
CA ASN A 256 28.96 -3.70 17.22
C ASN A 256 29.85 -4.94 17.01
N ILE A 257 30.26 -5.19 15.77
CA ILE A 257 31.13 -6.34 15.44
C ILE A 257 32.48 -6.24 16.13
N THR A 258 33.07 -5.04 16.18
CA THR A 258 34.34 -4.82 16.88
C THR A 258 34.19 -5.16 18.36
N THR A 259 33.11 -4.69 19.00
CA THR A 259 32.80 -4.98 20.42
C THR A 259 32.60 -6.47 20.66
N LEU A 260 31.90 -7.17 19.76
CA LEU A 260 31.68 -8.62 19.86
C LEU A 260 32.99 -9.41 19.70
N ASN A 261 33.81 -9.05 18.71
CA ASN A 261 35.13 -9.68 18.48
C ASN A 261 36.10 -9.46 19.64
N GLU A 262 36.07 -8.30 20.29
CA GLU A 262 36.86 -8.03 21.49
C GLU A 262 36.37 -8.85 22.69
N ARG A 263 35.05 -8.86 22.93
CA ARG A 263 34.43 -9.55 24.09
C ARG A 263 34.61 -11.07 24.03
N TYR A 264 34.53 -11.66 22.84
CA TYR A 264 34.54 -13.13 22.65
C TYR A 264 35.78 -13.61 21.88
N LYS A 265 36.88 -12.84 21.98
CA LYS A 265 38.13 -13.10 21.28
C LYS A 265 38.59 -14.56 21.46
N GLY A 266 38.88 -15.23 20.34
CA GLY A 266 39.35 -16.62 20.31
C GLY A 266 38.25 -17.70 20.41
N GLN A 267 37.03 -17.33 20.79
CA GLN A 267 35.88 -18.24 20.82
C GLN A 267 35.10 -18.18 19.50
N PHE A 268 34.85 -16.96 19.01
CA PHE A 268 34.10 -16.68 17.80
C PHE A 268 34.80 -15.64 16.92
N ASP A 269 34.49 -15.65 15.63
CA ASP A 269 34.91 -14.69 14.61
C ASP A 269 33.65 -14.04 14.04
N PHE A 270 33.37 -12.80 14.45
CA PHE A 270 32.18 -12.05 14.04
C PHE A 270 32.45 -11.29 12.76
N LYS A 271 31.56 -11.46 11.77
CA LYS A 271 31.66 -10.84 10.44
C LYS A 271 30.37 -10.18 10.01
N GLN A 272 30.47 -9.14 9.18
CA GLN A 272 29.30 -8.53 8.54
C GLN A 272 28.70 -9.50 7.53
N VAL A 273 27.40 -9.73 7.61
CA VAL A 273 26.70 -10.45 6.54
C VAL A 273 26.78 -9.65 5.24
N PRO A 274 27.10 -10.26 4.09
CA PRO A 274 27.03 -9.55 2.81
C PRO A 274 25.59 -9.13 2.52
N THR A 275 25.41 -7.89 2.06
CA THR A 275 24.10 -7.32 1.69
C THR A 275 24.08 -6.93 0.23
N ARG A 276 22.90 -7.02 -0.40
CA ARG A 276 22.67 -6.58 -1.79
C ARG A 276 21.28 -5.97 -1.96
N ASN A 277 21.00 -5.44 -3.15
CA ASN A 277 19.71 -4.84 -3.51
C ASN A 277 19.25 -3.82 -2.46
N VAL A 278 20.19 -3.01 -1.97
CA VAL A 278 19.91 -2.09 -0.88
C VAL A 278 19.14 -0.90 -1.43
N ARG A 279 17.98 -0.62 -0.83
CA ARG A 279 17.10 0.47 -1.22
C ARG A 279 16.87 1.38 -0.03
N ILE A 280 17.29 2.64 -0.16
CA ILE A 280 17.16 3.66 0.87
C ILE A 280 15.99 4.56 0.52
N THR A 281 15.02 4.66 1.41
CA THR A 281 13.86 5.54 1.30
C THR A 281 13.89 6.57 2.42
N ALA A 282 13.62 7.83 2.07
CA ALA A 282 13.39 8.88 3.05
C ALA A 282 11.89 8.91 3.39
N ASN A 283 11.56 8.84 4.69
CA ASN A 283 10.20 8.99 5.18
C ASN A 283 10.12 10.22 6.08
N PHE A 284 9.15 11.08 5.79
CA PHE A 284 8.94 12.32 6.53
C PHE A 284 7.69 12.17 7.39
N VAL A 285 7.81 12.48 8.69
CA VAL A 285 6.66 12.55 9.59
C VAL A 285 5.76 13.69 9.09
N GLY A 286 4.66 13.34 8.41
CA GLY A 286 3.73 14.26 7.76
C GLY A 286 3.46 14.00 6.27
N SER A 287 4.22 13.15 5.58
CA SER A 287 4.05 12.94 4.12
C SER A 287 2.81 12.16 3.71
N ASN A 288 2.21 11.40 4.63
CA ASN A 288 1.10 10.50 4.29
C ASN A 288 -0.27 11.16 4.44
N ASP A 289 -0.35 12.33 5.08
CA ASP A 289 -1.57 13.13 5.17
C ASP A 289 -1.39 14.41 4.36
N LYS A 290 -2.01 14.45 3.18
CA LYS A 290 -2.12 15.68 2.36
C LYS A 290 -2.85 16.81 3.11
N GLU A 291 -3.54 16.48 4.20
CA GLU A 291 -4.32 17.42 5.03
C GLU A 291 -3.63 17.84 6.33
N SER A 292 -2.46 17.29 6.66
CA SER A 292 -1.75 17.71 7.88
C SER A 292 -1.23 19.14 7.74
N TYR A 293 -1.44 19.98 8.74
CA TYR A 293 -0.88 21.35 8.80
C TYR A 293 0.65 21.36 8.67
N LEU A 294 1.31 20.25 9.05
CA LEU A 294 2.75 20.04 8.86
C LEU A 294 3.15 19.91 7.38
N SER A 295 2.23 19.49 6.49
CA SER A 295 2.38 19.47 5.04
C SER A 295 2.38 20.89 4.44
N SER A 296 1.74 21.85 5.13
CA SER A 296 1.67 23.26 4.75
C SER A 296 2.76 24.14 5.37
N MET A 297 3.56 23.59 6.28
CA MET A 297 4.70 24.25 6.92
C MET A 297 5.98 23.45 6.71
N PRO A 298 6.51 23.40 5.49
CA PRO A 298 7.76 22.72 5.26
C PRO A 298 8.86 23.44 6.04
N ALA A 299 9.28 22.88 7.18
CA ALA A 299 10.58 23.15 7.77
C ALA A 299 11.73 22.73 6.83
N LEU A 300 11.37 22.05 5.73
CA LEU A 300 12.19 21.33 4.79
C LEU A 300 11.93 21.76 3.37
N LEU A 301 12.97 22.23 2.69
CA LEU A 301 12.89 22.54 1.27
C LEU A 301 13.22 21.30 0.43
N ASP A 302 14.30 20.61 0.76
CA ASP A 302 14.68 19.34 0.17
C ASP A 302 15.65 18.57 1.05
N TYR A 303 15.92 17.35 0.64
CA TYR A 303 16.83 16.46 1.30
C TYR A 303 17.68 15.72 0.27
N VAL A 304 18.93 15.40 0.59
CA VAL A 304 19.82 14.65 -0.29
C VAL A 304 20.40 13.49 0.51
N ILE A 305 20.27 12.28 -0.01
CA ILE A 305 20.90 11.06 0.52
C ILE A 305 21.82 10.50 -0.55
N ALA A 306 23.09 10.26 -0.22
CA ALA A 306 24.03 9.63 -1.15
C ALA A 306 24.01 10.24 -2.57
N GLY A 307 23.86 11.57 -2.66
CA GLY A 307 23.82 12.32 -3.92
C GLY A 307 22.46 12.34 -4.64
N VAL A 308 21.45 11.61 -4.17
CA VAL A 308 20.09 11.63 -4.72
C VAL A 308 19.23 12.61 -3.94
N LYS A 309 18.58 13.53 -4.66
CA LYS A 309 17.70 14.55 -4.11
C LYS A 309 16.27 14.02 -3.93
N PHE A 310 15.73 14.25 -2.75
CA PHE A 310 14.38 13.94 -2.30
C PHE A 310 13.62 15.24 -2.06
N THR A 311 12.39 15.31 -2.54
CA THR A 311 11.47 16.39 -2.19
C THR A 311 10.51 15.90 -1.10
N PRO A 312 10.16 16.72 -0.10
CA PRO A 312 9.22 16.32 0.95
C PRO A 312 7.81 16.02 0.41
N TRP A 313 7.51 16.52 -0.79
CA TRP A 313 6.29 16.29 -1.55
C TRP A 313 6.59 15.53 -2.84
N GLY A 314 5.67 14.64 -3.24
CA GLY A 314 5.77 13.86 -4.47
C GLY A 314 6.27 12.44 -4.26
N GLU A 315 6.31 11.68 -5.34
CA GLU A 315 6.81 10.31 -5.35
C GLU A 315 8.33 10.33 -5.37
N ASN A 316 8.95 9.78 -4.34
CA ASN A 316 10.40 9.69 -4.23
C ASN A 316 10.85 8.27 -4.56
N SER A 317 11.69 8.14 -5.59
CA SER A 317 12.32 6.85 -5.89
C SER A 317 13.36 6.49 -4.83
N PRO A 318 13.46 5.22 -4.43
CA PRO A 318 14.50 4.77 -3.51
C PRO A 318 15.90 5.00 -4.09
N VAL A 319 16.88 5.29 -3.24
CA VAL A 319 18.30 5.22 -3.62
C VAL A 319 18.73 3.78 -3.63
N GLU A 320 19.17 3.27 -4.77
CA GLU A 320 19.76 1.93 -4.87
C GLU A 320 21.25 1.96 -4.54
N GLN A 321 21.70 1.00 -3.74
CA GLN A 321 23.09 0.81 -3.32
C GLN A 321 23.47 -0.66 -3.48
N SER A 322 24.73 -0.93 -3.81
CA SER A 322 25.23 -2.30 -3.99
C SER A 322 25.29 -3.10 -2.68
N SER A 323 25.48 -2.41 -1.55
CA SER A 323 25.58 -2.98 -0.20
C SER A 323 25.24 -1.91 0.84
N LEU A 324 24.78 -2.31 2.03
CA LEU A 324 24.44 -1.39 3.10
C LEU A 324 25.72 -0.82 3.73
N PRO A 325 25.98 0.50 3.63
CA PRO A 325 27.18 1.07 4.23
C PRO A 325 27.02 1.21 5.75
N SER A 326 28.12 1.15 6.49
CA SER A 326 28.10 1.41 7.94
C SER A 326 27.71 2.85 8.25
N ARG A 327 28.10 3.78 7.37
CA ARG A 327 27.78 5.20 7.46
C ARG A 327 27.26 5.72 6.14
N LEU A 328 26.27 6.60 6.21
CA LEU A 328 25.66 7.25 5.07
C LEU A 328 25.58 8.75 5.36
N ALA A 329 26.03 9.55 4.40
CA ALA A 329 25.95 11.00 4.49
C ALA A 329 24.67 11.49 3.80
N GLY A 330 24.02 12.45 4.43
CA GLY A 330 22.91 13.19 3.86
C GLY A 330 23.03 14.69 4.15
N SER A 331 22.25 15.49 3.44
CA SER A 331 22.11 16.91 3.71
C SER A 331 20.67 17.33 3.56
N VAL A 332 20.18 18.07 4.55
CA VAL A 332 18.83 18.61 4.60
C VAL A 332 18.91 20.10 4.35
N ARG A 333 18.17 20.61 3.38
CA ARG A 333 17.98 22.03 3.19
C ARG A 333 16.73 22.47 3.92
N LEU A 334 16.91 23.33 4.90
CA LEU A 334 15.86 23.79 5.79
C LEU A 334 15.28 25.09 5.27
N SER A 335 13.97 25.25 5.43
CA SER A 335 13.36 26.56 5.30
C SER A 335 13.76 27.44 6.48
N LEU A 336 13.43 28.72 6.42
CA LEU A 336 13.70 29.64 7.51
C LEU A 336 13.00 29.20 8.80
N MET A 337 11.79 28.62 8.67
CA MET A 337 11.04 28.01 9.78
C MET A 337 11.81 26.85 10.44
N GLY A 338 12.55 26.04 9.66
CA GLY A 338 13.36 24.94 10.17
C GLY A 338 14.77 25.34 10.61
N GLY A 339 15.34 26.38 10.00
CA GLY A 339 16.71 26.84 10.24
C GLY A 339 16.84 27.73 11.49
N CYS A 340 15.87 28.62 11.74
CA CYS A 340 15.94 29.55 12.87
C CYS A 340 16.08 28.87 14.25
N PRO A 341 15.35 27.77 14.55
CA PRO A 341 15.54 27.03 15.81
C PRO A 341 16.92 26.39 15.96
N LEU A 342 17.59 26.02 14.85
CA LEU A 342 18.93 25.44 14.88
C LEU A 342 20.03 26.50 15.08
N TYR A 343 19.80 27.72 14.59
CA TYR A 343 20.76 28.80 14.65
C TYR A 343 20.70 29.58 15.99
N TYR A 344 19.51 29.85 16.52
CA TYR A 344 19.33 30.57 17.79
C TYR A 344 18.88 29.61 18.90
N LYS A 345 19.75 29.30 19.87
CA LYS A 345 19.44 28.38 20.99
C LYS A 345 18.20 28.81 21.81
N ASN A 346 17.92 30.10 21.86
CA ASN A 346 16.81 30.69 22.63
C ASN A 346 15.61 31.07 21.73
N PHE A 347 15.56 30.57 20.48
CA PHE A 347 14.50 30.89 19.53
C PHE A 347 13.12 30.49 20.06
N LEU A 348 13.04 29.31 20.69
CA LEU A 348 11.85 28.73 21.29
C LEU A 348 11.70 29.07 22.79
N GLU A 349 12.61 29.85 23.37
CA GLU A 349 12.52 30.30 24.78
C GLU A 349 11.59 31.51 24.94
N ALA A 350 10.50 31.58 24.17
CA ALA A 350 9.35 32.37 24.55
C ALA A 350 8.42 31.45 25.36
N ASP A 351 8.27 31.79 26.63
CA ASP A 351 7.44 31.18 27.66
C ASP A 351 6.31 30.24 27.21
N THR A 352 6.26 29.10 27.93
CA THR A 352 5.09 28.28 28.29
C THR A 352 4.62 27.06 27.50
N LEU A 353 4.98 26.74 26.25
CA LEU A 353 4.29 25.61 25.58
C LEU A 353 5.11 24.50 24.90
N VAL A 354 6.45 24.53 24.96
CA VAL A 354 7.23 23.46 24.33
C VAL A 354 8.53 23.11 25.08
N LYS A 355 8.48 23.11 26.42
CA LYS A 355 9.69 22.84 27.21
C LYS A 355 10.16 21.38 27.17
N ASP A 356 9.26 20.41 26.93
CA ASP A 356 9.64 18.99 26.92
C ASP A 356 9.54 18.31 25.54
N ASP A 357 8.70 18.81 24.64
CA ASP A 357 8.38 18.07 23.41
C ASP A 357 9.26 18.42 22.21
N PHE A 358 9.75 19.67 22.07
CA PHE A 358 10.62 20.05 20.93
C PHE A 358 12.10 19.71 21.14
N LYS A 359 12.57 19.69 22.39
CA LYS A 359 13.93 19.21 22.70
C LYS A 359 14.11 17.72 22.37
N HIS A 360 13.01 16.95 22.37
CA HIS A 360 12.99 15.53 22.03
C HIS A 360 12.39 15.23 20.64
N LYS A 361 11.69 16.19 20.02
CA LYS A 361 11.25 16.16 18.62
C LYS A 361 12.13 17.09 17.76
N GLN A 362 13.44 16.85 17.80
CA GLN A 362 14.30 17.27 16.69
C GLN A 362 13.63 16.81 15.40
N LEU A 363 13.59 17.66 14.37
CA LEU A 363 13.04 17.36 13.04
C LEU A 363 13.26 15.87 12.70
N ALA A 364 12.16 15.10 12.72
CA ALA A 364 12.24 13.65 12.67
C ALA A 364 12.48 13.22 11.22
N PHE A 365 13.75 13.16 10.83
CA PHE A 365 14.20 12.63 9.56
C PHE A 365 14.45 11.14 9.68
N SER A 366 13.43 10.33 9.36
CA SER A 366 13.64 8.89 9.27
C SER A 366 14.03 8.51 7.85
N ILE A 367 15.12 7.75 7.72
CA ILE A 367 15.37 6.99 6.50
C ILE A 367 15.23 5.52 6.85
N ASN A 368 14.78 4.73 5.89
CA ASN A 368 14.72 3.28 5.98
C ASN A 368 15.59 2.70 4.88
N ALA A 369 16.44 1.74 5.22
CA ALA A 369 17.21 0.97 4.25
C ALA A 369 16.69 -0.46 4.25
N THR A 370 16.10 -0.91 3.14
CA THR A 370 15.77 -2.32 2.92
C THR A 370 16.93 -2.97 2.17
N TYR A 371 17.21 -4.24 2.47
CA TYR A 371 18.32 -4.97 1.86
C TYR A 371 18.06 -6.47 1.85
N GLU A 372 18.76 -7.17 0.96
CA GLU A 372 18.79 -8.62 0.93
C GLU A 372 20.09 -9.16 1.56
N TYR A 373 20.01 -10.28 2.27
CA TYR A 373 21.16 -11.03 2.81
C TYR A 373 21.03 -12.53 2.49
N PRO A 374 22.13 -13.26 2.23
CA PRO A 374 22.03 -14.70 1.98
C PRO A 374 21.72 -15.42 3.29
N ALA A 375 20.97 -16.50 3.25
CA ALA A 375 20.73 -17.39 4.37
C ALA A 375 20.62 -18.84 3.89
N ALA A 376 21.17 -19.78 4.65
CA ALA A 376 21.09 -21.21 4.35
C ALA A 376 19.84 -21.84 4.99
N PHE A 377 19.04 -22.51 4.17
CA PHE A 377 17.78 -23.16 4.53
C PHE A 377 17.86 -24.65 4.34
N LYS A 378 17.41 -25.40 5.34
CA LYS A 378 17.26 -26.84 5.24
C LYS A 378 15.79 -27.16 4.98
N PHE A 379 15.51 -27.85 3.89
CA PHE A 379 14.20 -28.44 3.66
C PHE A 379 14.29 -29.95 3.69
N ASN A 380 13.25 -30.59 4.21
CA ASN A 380 13.09 -32.03 4.17
C ASN A 380 11.88 -32.37 3.32
N VAL A 381 12.11 -33.20 2.32
CA VAL A 381 11.06 -33.72 1.44
C VAL A 381 10.94 -35.21 1.70
N THR A 382 9.72 -35.67 1.96
CA THR A 382 9.43 -37.10 2.04
C THR A 382 8.52 -37.45 0.87
N ALA A 383 8.99 -38.31 -0.04
CA ALA A 383 8.14 -38.85 -1.10
C ALA A 383 7.72 -40.27 -0.74
N ARG A 384 6.42 -40.52 -0.83
CA ARG A 384 5.84 -41.84 -0.69
C ARG A 384 5.29 -42.28 -2.04
N TYR A 385 5.63 -43.50 -2.45
CA TYR A 385 5.19 -44.01 -3.73
C TYR A 385 4.91 -45.50 -3.70
N ASN A 386 3.94 -45.94 -4.48
CA ASN A 386 3.65 -47.37 -4.65
C ASN A 386 4.36 -47.88 -5.91
N LEU A 387 5.34 -48.77 -5.71
CA LEU A 387 6.15 -49.31 -6.81
C LEU A 387 5.30 -49.96 -7.90
N TYR A 388 4.35 -50.83 -7.55
CA TYR A 388 3.47 -51.48 -8.52
C TYR A 388 2.65 -50.48 -9.34
N LYS A 389 2.02 -49.49 -8.71
CA LYS A 389 1.24 -48.47 -9.43
C LYS A 389 2.11 -47.60 -10.32
N MET A 390 3.34 -47.28 -9.91
CA MET A 390 4.31 -46.59 -10.77
C MET A 390 4.65 -47.43 -12.02
N TYR A 391 4.89 -48.73 -11.85
CA TYR A 391 5.15 -49.64 -12.97
C TYR A 391 3.98 -49.73 -13.93
N GLU A 392 2.76 -49.87 -13.40
CA GLU A 392 1.53 -49.94 -14.20
C GLU A 392 1.34 -48.66 -15.04
N LYS A 393 1.56 -47.48 -14.47
CA LYS A 393 1.45 -46.20 -15.21
C LYS A 393 2.52 -46.08 -16.31
N ILE A 394 3.77 -46.44 -16.02
CA ILE A 394 4.87 -46.45 -17.00
C ILE A 394 4.56 -47.41 -18.15
N ALA A 395 4.03 -48.60 -17.84
CA ALA A 395 3.64 -49.60 -18.83
C ALA A 395 2.54 -49.08 -19.76
N THR A 396 1.46 -48.52 -19.22
CA THR A 396 0.33 -47.98 -19.99
C THR A 396 0.75 -46.83 -20.90
N ALA A 397 1.58 -45.91 -20.42
CA ALA A 397 2.10 -44.81 -21.23
C ALA A 397 3.03 -45.28 -22.36
N SER A 398 3.74 -46.40 -22.17
CA SER A 398 4.59 -46.98 -23.20
C SER A 398 3.79 -47.63 -24.34
N SER A 399 2.60 -48.16 -24.06
CA SER A 399 1.75 -48.86 -25.04
C SER A 399 0.97 -47.93 -25.99
N GLU A 400 0.70 -46.68 -25.61
CA GLU A 400 -0.16 -45.78 -26.40
C GLU A 400 0.58 -44.83 -27.35
N GLY A 401 1.91 -44.67 -27.25
CA GLY A 401 2.62 -43.70 -28.10
C GLY A 401 4.16 -43.78 -28.16
N GLY A 402 4.79 -44.78 -27.55
CA GLY A 402 6.24 -44.93 -27.55
C GLY A 402 6.95 -44.09 -26.47
N PHE A 403 7.48 -44.78 -25.47
CA PHE A 403 8.08 -44.20 -24.26
C PHE A 403 9.32 -43.30 -24.48
N PHE A 404 9.97 -43.40 -25.64
CA PHE A 404 11.24 -42.71 -25.91
C PHE A 404 11.07 -41.28 -26.47
N SER A 405 9.84 -40.80 -26.64
CA SER A 405 9.60 -39.41 -26.97
C SER A 405 9.67 -38.55 -25.69
N ARG A 406 10.23 -37.34 -25.81
CA ARG A 406 10.33 -36.38 -24.69
C ARG A 406 8.95 -35.98 -24.15
N GLU A 407 7.94 -36.00 -25.01
CA GLU A 407 6.54 -35.70 -24.68
C GLU A 407 5.91 -36.82 -23.84
N SER A 408 6.13 -38.09 -24.21
CA SER A 408 5.62 -39.23 -23.43
C SER A 408 6.25 -39.34 -22.05
N TYR A 409 7.56 -39.04 -21.92
CA TYR A 409 8.23 -38.99 -20.62
C TYR A 409 7.66 -37.86 -19.74
N ASN A 410 7.46 -36.67 -20.30
CA ASN A 410 6.89 -35.54 -19.56
C ASN A 410 5.44 -35.84 -19.11
N ASN A 411 4.62 -36.45 -19.96
CA ASN A 411 3.26 -36.86 -19.61
C ASN A 411 3.24 -37.87 -18.46
N VAL A 412 4.18 -38.83 -18.42
CA VAL A 412 4.29 -39.76 -17.28
C VAL A 412 4.69 -39.04 -16.00
N VAL A 413 5.60 -38.06 -16.07
CA VAL A 413 6.03 -37.28 -14.90
C VAL A 413 4.90 -36.36 -14.39
N GLU A 414 4.09 -35.81 -15.29
CA GLU A 414 3.01 -34.86 -15.01
C GLU A 414 1.70 -35.56 -14.57
N ASP A 415 1.33 -36.71 -15.15
CA ASP A 415 0.08 -37.45 -14.84
C ASP A 415 0.18 -38.42 -13.64
N MET A 416 1.30 -38.41 -12.92
CA MET A 416 1.52 -39.22 -11.70
C MET A 416 1.10 -38.49 -10.41
N ASP A 417 0.51 -37.30 -10.50
CA ASP A 417 0.06 -36.48 -9.35
C ASP A 417 -1.24 -36.97 -8.67
N ASP A 418 -1.50 -38.28 -8.72
CA ASP A 418 -2.62 -38.88 -8.01
C ASP A 418 -2.13 -39.37 -6.63
N ASN A 419 -2.75 -38.88 -5.54
CA ASN A 419 -2.36 -39.14 -4.13
C ASN A 419 -2.20 -40.63 -3.80
N ASP A 420 -2.83 -41.48 -4.60
CA ASP A 420 -2.85 -42.93 -4.51
C ASP A 420 -1.59 -43.62 -5.01
N GLN A 421 -0.75 -42.93 -5.79
CA GLN A 421 0.42 -43.48 -6.50
C GLN A 421 1.72 -42.83 -6.07
N PHE A 422 1.69 -41.51 -5.86
CA PHE A 422 2.84 -40.71 -5.48
C PHE A 422 2.39 -39.50 -4.66
N SER A 423 2.97 -39.31 -3.48
CA SER A 423 2.75 -38.12 -2.67
C SER A 423 4.06 -37.54 -2.17
N ILE A 424 4.16 -36.22 -2.17
CA ILE A 424 5.28 -35.49 -1.58
C ILE A 424 4.78 -34.72 -0.37
N GLU A 425 5.33 -35.07 0.79
CA GLU A 425 5.16 -34.32 2.03
C GLU A 425 6.36 -33.39 2.19
N TRP A 426 6.07 -32.09 2.16
CA TRP A 426 7.03 -31.04 2.47
C TRP A 426 7.04 -30.78 3.97
N ASN A 427 8.20 -30.93 4.60
CA ASN A 427 8.43 -30.38 5.92
C ASN A 427 9.33 -29.15 5.77
N ASP A 428 8.68 -28.01 5.57
CA ASP A 428 9.27 -26.68 5.37
C ASP A 428 8.79 -25.79 6.53
N GLU A 429 9.59 -25.71 7.59
CA GLU A 429 9.24 -25.01 8.84
C GLU A 429 8.99 -23.50 8.63
N ASP A 430 9.49 -22.90 7.54
CA ASP A 430 9.46 -21.45 7.31
C ASP A 430 8.63 -21.02 6.07
N GLU A 431 7.94 -21.94 5.40
CA GLU A 431 7.15 -21.69 4.17
C GLU A 431 7.88 -20.87 3.09
N MET A 432 9.21 -20.97 3.02
CA MET A 432 10.05 -20.09 2.18
C MET A 432 9.99 -20.42 0.69
N TYR A 433 9.51 -21.61 0.31
CA TYR A 433 9.30 -21.97 -1.08
C TYR A 433 7.87 -21.64 -1.49
N SER A 434 7.72 -20.86 -2.55
CA SER A 434 6.42 -20.68 -3.20
C SER A 434 5.90 -22.01 -3.73
N ARG A 435 4.58 -22.10 -3.95
CA ARG A 435 3.95 -23.32 -4.49
C ARG A 435 4.59 -23.75 -5.82
N ALA A 436 4.86 -22.80 -6.70
CA ALA A 436 5.50 -23.06 -7.99
C ALA A 436 6.93 -23.63 -7.84
N GLU A 437 7.73 -23.12 -6.90
CA GLU A 437 9.07 -23.68 -6.64
C GLU A 437 9.00 -25.08 -6.02
N LYS A 438 8.03 -25.32 -5.11
CA LYS A 438 7.78 -26.66 -4.56
C LYS A 438 7.41 -27.64 -5.68
N ASP A 439 6.59 -27.21 -6.63
CA ASP A 439 6.18 -28.02 -7.77
C ASP A 439 7.34 -28.34 -8.72
N GLU A 440 8.26 -27.40 -8.97
CA GLU A 440 9.45 -27.61 -9.81
C GLU A 440 10.44 -28.60 -9.17
N ILE A 441 10.69 -28.48 -7.86
CA ILE A 441 11.54 -29.41 -7.13
C ILE A 441 10.88 -30.79 -7.07
N ALA A 442 9.58 -30.85 -6.82
CA ALA A 442 8.81 -32.08 -6.87
C ALA A 442 8.91 -32.77 -8.23
N LYS A 443 8.81 -32.03 -9.34
CA LYS A 443 8.97 -32.56 -10.70
C LYS A 443 10.36 -33.16 -10.94
N THR A 444 11.41 -32.49 -10.44
CA THR A 444 12.79 -32.98 -10.54
C THR A 444 12.99 -34.28 -9.74
N LEU A 445 12.52 -34.31 -8.48
CA LEU A 445 12.60 -35.49 -7.62
C LEU A 445 11.82 -36.69 -8.21
N LYS A 446 10.63 -36.44 -8.78
CA LYS A 446 9.85 -37.44 -9.52
C LYS A 446 10.63 -38.00 -10.70
N GLY A 447 11.24 -37.14 -11.52
CA GLY A 447 12.04 -37.55 -12.67
C GLY A 447 13.22 -38.46 -12.28
N GLU A 448 13.92 -38.12 -11.19
CA GLU A 448 15.00 -38.94 -10.64
C GLU A 448 14.53 -40.29 -10.10
N LEU A 449 13.38 -40.31 -9.41
CA LEU A 449 12.76 -41.55 -8.90
C LEU A 449 12.34 -42.47 -10.04
N ILE A 450 11.65 -41.93 -11.04
CA ILE A 450 11.27 -42.67 -12.25
C ILE A 450 12.54 -43.20 -12.94
N GLY A 451 13.57 -42.38 -13.11
CA GLY A 451 14.86 -42.80 -13.67
C GLY A 451 15.50 -43.97 -12.92
N ARG A 452 15.45 -43.97 -11.59
CA ARG A 452 15.96 -45.06 -10.75
C ARG A 452 15.10 -46.33 -10.85
N VAL A 453 13.78 -46.20 -10.83
CA VAL A 453 12.85 -47.31 -11.03
C VAL A 453 13.10 -47.97 -12.38
N LEU A 454 13.17 -47.20 -13.47
CA LEU A 454 13.48 -47.70 -14.81
C LEU A 454 14.85 -48.38 -14.88
N SER A 455 15.86 -47.84 -14.20
CA SER A 455 17.20 -48.43 -14.14
C SER A 455 17.21 -49.78 -13.43
N SER A 456 16.40 -49.94 -12.36
CA SER A 456 16.25 -51.22 -11.66
C SER A 456 15.54 -52.29 -12.49
N MET A 457 14.74 -51.89 -13.49
CA MET A 457 14.09 -52.79 -14.45
C MET A 457 15.04 -53.25 -15.57
N ALA A 458 15.95 -52.36 -15.98
CA ALA A 458 16.93 -52.67 -17.02
C ALA A 458 18.08 -53.55 -16.50
N THR A 459 18.26 -53.67 -15.18
CA THR A 459 19.17 -54.62 -14.58
C THR A 459 18.56 -56.03 -14.56
N PRO A 460 19.15 -57.02 -15.24
CA PRO A 460 18.64 -58.39 -15.22
C PRO A 460 18.73 -58.95 -13.80
N VAL A 461 17.64 -59.53 -13.31
CA VAL A 461 17.63 -60.34 -12.07
C VAL A 461 18.41 -61.63 -12.35
N PHE A 462 19.73 -61.54 -12.36
CA PHE A 462 20.62 -62.69 -12.26
C PHE A 462 20.82 -63.00 -10.77
N SER A 463 19.79 -63.52 -10.11
CA SER A 463 20.04 -64.47 -9.04
C SER A 463 20.43 -65.77 -9.73
N GLY A 464 21.69 -66.15 -9.64
CA GLY A 464 22.21 -67.37 -10.25
C GLY A 464 21.41 -68.59 -9.79
N ASP A 465 20.64 -69.16 -10.71
CA ASP A 465 20.71 -70.56 -11.07
C ASP A 465 19.72 -70.83 -12.21
N HIS A 466 20.26 -71.41 -13.29
CA HIS A 466 19.59 -71.90 -14.49
C HIS A 466 18.82 -70.89 -15.36
N HIS A 467 19.10 -70.98 -16.66
CA HIS A 467 18.25 -70.43 -17.72
C HIS A 467 16.82 -70.99 -17.58
N VAL A 468 15.99 -70.34 -16.77
CA VAL A 468 14.57 -70.36 -17.02
C VAL A 468 14.39 -69.37 -18.15
N GLU A 469 14.40 -69.88 -19.38
CA GLU A 469 13.67 -69.23 -20.46
C GLU A 469 12.34 -68.82 -19.84
N ALA A 470 12.12 -67.51 -19.70
CA ALA A 470 10.78 -67.03 -19.46
C ALA A 470 9.98 -67.61 -20.63
N ILE A 471 9.17 -68.64 -20.35
CA ILE A 471 8.23 -69.19 -21.31
C ILE A 471 7.25 -68.05 -21.54
N VAL A 472 7.59 -67.18 -22.49
CA VAL A 472 6.64 -66.29 -23.13
C VAL A 472 5.68 -67.25 -23.82
N PRO A 473 4.42 -67.35 -23.41
CA PRO A 473 3.47 -68.16 -24.14
C PRO A 473 3.48 -67.63 -25.57
N THR A 474 3.65 -68.50 -26.55
CA THR A 474 3.50 -68.14 -27.97
C THR A 474 2.08 -67.63 -28.20
N ARG A 475 1.89 -66.32 -28.02
CA ARG A 475 0.73 -65.56 -28.44
C ARG A 475 1.17 -64.59 -29.52
N THR A 476 0.23 -64.31 -30.42
CA THR A 476 0.28 -63.25 -31.42
C THR A 476 1.02 -62.03 -30.89
N ALA A 477 2.09 -61.63 -31.58
CA ALA A 477 3.00 -60.57 -31.17
C ALA A 477 2.21 -59.37 -30.64
N SER A 478 2.34 -59.10 -29.34
CA SER A 478 1.81 -57.85 -28.77
C SER A 478 2.48 -56.68 -29.48
N GLY A 479 1.79 -55.54 -29.58
CA GLY A 479 2.36 -54.34 -30.21
C GLY A 479 3.72 -53.96 -29.59
N ALA A 480 3.89 -54.19 -28.29
CA ALA A 480 5.15 -53.97 -27.57
C ALA A 480 6.28 -54.90 -28.03
N MET A 481 6.02 -56.19 -28.25
CA MET A 481 7.02 -57.12 -28.81
C MET A 481 7.43 -56.76 -30.23
N VAL A 482 6.49 -56.30 -31.06
CA VAL A 482 6.78 -55.84 -32.44
C VAL A 482 7.68 -54.60 -32.43
N VAL A 483 7.42 -53.65 -31.52
CA VAL A 483 8.26 -52.45 -31.33
C VAL A 483 9.64 -52.81 -30.79
N ALA A 484 9.74 -53.71 -29.81
CA ALA A 484 11.01 -54.18 -29.27
C ALA A 484 11.85 -54.87 -30.36
N GLU A 485 11.23 -55.71 -31.19
CA GLU A 485 11.91 -56.38 -32.29
C GLU A 485 12.33 -55.39 -33.39
N GLY A 486 11.49 -54.40 -33.70
CA GLY A 486 11.83 -53.31 -34.63
C GLY A 486 13.01 -52.46 -34.16
N ILE A 487 13.09 -52.13 -32.87
CA ILE A 487 14.23 -51.39 -32.29
C ILE A 487 15.51 -52.24 -32.33
N ASN A 488 15.40 -53.53 -32.01
CA ASN A 488 16.52 -54.48 -32.04
C ASN A 488 17.10 -54.62 -33.45
N GLN A 489 16.23 -54.68 -34.47
CA GLN A 489 16.61 -54.76 -35.88
C GLN A 489 17.20 -53.44 -36.41
N THR A 490 16.68 -52.30 -35.97
CA THR A 490 17.10 -50.98 -36.49
C THR A 490 18.43 -50.49 -35.89
N CYS A 491 18.67 -50.75 -34.59
CA CYS A 491 19.90 -50.30 -33.92
C CYS A 491 21.07 -51.29 -33.99
N GLY A 492 20.82 -52.56 -34.31
CA GLY A 492 21.81 -53.63 -34.27
C GLY A 492 22.25 -54.02 -32.85
N PHE A 493 22.90 -55.19 -32.72
CA PHE A 493 23.28 -55.80 -31.42
C PHE A 493 24.30 -55.00 -30.60
N PHE A 494 25.04 -54.08 -31.23
CA PHE A 494 26.16 -53.37 -30.60
C PHE A 494 25.80 -52.07 -29.89
N ASN A 495 24.56 -51.57 -30.01
CA ASN A 495 24.14 -50.37 -29.29
C ASN A 495 23.51 -50.77 -27.94
N ILE A 496 24.30 -50.64 -26.87
CA ILE A 496 23.91 -50.99 -25.50
C ILE A 496 22.64 -50.26 -25.02
N TYR A 497 22.40 -49.04 -25.50
CA TYR A 497 21.20 -48.27 -25.17
C TYR A 497 19.95 -48.82 -25.88
N CYS A 498 20.08 -49.27 -27.13
CA CYS A 498 18.98 -49.92 -27.82
C CYS A 498 18.72 -51.33 -27.28
N GLN A 499 19.75 -52.09 -26.90
CA GLN A 499 19.56 -53.35 -26.18
C GLN A 499 18.82 -53.12 -24.85
N GLY A 500 19.23 -52.13 -24.06
CA GLY A 500 18.54 -51.78 -22.81
C GLY A 500 17.06 -51.39 -23.02
N ALA A 501 16.76 -50.61 -24.06
CA ALA A 501 15.40 -50.27 -24.45
C ALA A 501 14.55 -51.48 -24.86
N VAL A 502 15.12 -52.41 -25.63
CA VAL A 502 14.46 -53.66 -26.06
C VAL A 502 14.19 -54.56 -24.86
N TRP A 503 15.16 -54.72 -23.96
CA TRP A 503 14.99 -55.48 -22.72
C TRP A 503 13.92 -54.88 -21.81
N PHE A 504 13.90 -53.56 -21.68
CA PHE A 504 12.89 -52.84 -20.93
C PHE A 504 11.47 -53.07 -21.46
N ILE A 505 11.27 -52.92 -22.77
CA ILE A 505 9.96 -53.14 -23.41
C ILE A 505 9.53 -54.62 -23.27
N ARG A 506 10.45 -55.56 -23.47
CA ARG A 506 10.18 -57.00 -23.30
C ARG A 506 9.86 -57.35 -21.84
N GLY A 507 10.53 -56.72 -20.88
CA GLY A 507 10.24 -56.90 -19.46
C GLY A 507 8.85 -56.40 -19.07
N LEU A 508 8.46 -55.23 -19.58
CA LEU A 508 7.11 -54.69 -19.40
C LEU A 508 6.03 -55.59 -20.01
N ASP A 509 6.24 -56.05 -21.25
CA ASP A 509 5.31 -56.94 -21.94
C ASP A 509 5.17 -58.31 -21.23
N ALA A 510 6.27 -58.87 -20.73
CA ALA A 510 6.25 -60.12 -19.97
C ALA A 510 5.47 -60.01 -18.65
N ILE A 511 5.44 -58.83 -18.04
CA ILE A 511 4.73 -58.58 -16.78
C ILE A 511 3.26 -58.25 -17.02
N PHE A 512 2.96 -57.36 -17.97
CA PHE A 512 1.61 -56.80 -18.17
C PHE A 512 0.84 -57.42 -19.34
N GLY A 513 1.48 -58.24 -20.19
CA GLY A 513 0.84 -58.97 -21.28
C GLY A 513 0.16 -60.29 -20.85
N ASN A 514 0.25 -60.66 -19.57
CA ASN A 514 -0.36 -61.87 -19.02
C ASN A 514 -0.92 -61.63 -17.61
N ASP A 515 -2.22 -61.83 -17.43
CA ASP A 515 -2.95 -61.64 -16.17
C ASP A 515 -2.30 -62.40 -14.98
N SER A 516 -1.73 -63.57 -15.23
CA SER A 516 -1.04 -64.36 -14.20
C SER A 516 0.30 -63.76 -13.77
N ALA A 517 1.06 -63.21 -14.72
CA ALA A 517 2.34 -62.55 -14.47
C ALA A 517 2.11 -61.19 -13.77
N GLN A 518 1.11 -60.44 -14.22
CA GLN A 518 0.69 -59.19 -13.61
C GLN A 518 0.23 -59.40 -12.17
N SER A 519 -0.57 -60.44 -11.90
CA SER A 519 -1.02 -60.78 -10.55
C SER A 519 0.14 -61.14 -9.61
N LYS A 520 1.11 -61.95 -10.07
CA LYS A 520 2.31 -62.33 -9.30
C LYS A 520 3.23 -61.13 -9.06
N PHE A 521 3.38 -60.27 -10.07
CA PHE A 521 4.15 -59.03 -9.95
C PHE A 521 3.49 -58.07 -8.97
N ARG A 522 2.16 -57.91 -9.04
CA ARG A 522 1.35 -57.14 -8.09
C ARG A 522 1.53 -57.65 -6.66
N GLN A 523 1.48 -58.95 -6.42
CA GLN A 523 1.69 -59.49 -5.07
C GLN A 523 3.10 -59.22 -4.52
N THR A 524 4.11 -59.14 -5.40
CA THR A 524 5.51 -58.97 -4.98
C THR A 524 5.89 -57.49 -4.81
N HIS A 525 5.36 -56.60 -5.67
CA HIS A 525 5.76 -55.19 -5.78
C HIS A 525 4.69 -54.18 -5.38
N ASN A 526 3.49 -54.62 -4.95
CA ASN A 526 2.49 -53.75 -4.33
C ASN A 526 2.90 -53.40 -2.89
N ARG A 527 3.99 -52.65 -2.79
CA ARG A 527 4.55 -52.11 -1.55
C ARG A 527 4.75 -50.62 -1.73
N SER A 528 4.43 -49.86 -0.68
CA SER A 528 4.77 -48.45 -0.61
C SER A 528 6.22 -48.31 -0.16
N ALA A 529 6.98 -47.48 -0.87
CA ALA A 529 8.31 -47.05 -0.48
C ALA A 529 8.25 -45.59 0.00
N GLU A 530 9.09 -45.27 0.97
CA GLU A 530 9.29 -43.90 1.46
C GLU A 530 10.75 -43.53 1.24
N GLU A 531 10.98 -42.42 0.55
CA GLU A 531 12.30 -41.81 0.40
C GLU A 531 12.30 -40.43 1.04
N ARG A 532 13.40 -40.09 1.70
CA ARG A 532 13.58 -38.81 2.38
C ARG A 532 14.77 -38.09 1.78
N TRP A 533 14.55 -36.87 1.31
CA TRP A 533 15.59 -35.95 0.90
C TRP A 533 15.72 -34.86 1.94
N SER A 534 16.97 -34.53 2.24
CA SER A 534 17.29 -33.37 3.05
C SER A 534 18.33 -32.57 2.29
N ARG A 535 17.98 -31.36 1.89
CA ARG A 535 18.88 -30.48 1.15
C ARG A 535 18.98 -29.15 1.89
N THR A 536 20.19 -28.61 1.89
CA THR A 536 20.43 -27.24 2.36
C THR A 536 20.77 -26.36 1.18
N GLU A 537 20.07 -25.24 1.03
CA GLU A 537 20.27 -24.28 -0.05
C GLU A 537 20.39 -22.85 0.50
N ALA A 538 21.25 -22.04 -0.11
CA ALA A 538 21.37 -20.62 0.24
C ALA A 538 20.40 -19.79 -0.61
N LYS A 539 19.47 -19.07 0.05
CA LYS A 539 18.57 -18.09 -0.59
C LYS A 539 18.73 -16.71 0.03
N TRP A 540 18.33 -15.68 -0.68
CA TRP A 540 18.39 -14.31 -0.20
C TRP A 540 17.10 -13.92 0.54
N ARG A 541 17.23 -13.35 1.74
CA ARG A 541 16.14 -12.84 2.58
C ARG A 541 16.15 -11.32 2.61
N SER A 542 14.97 -10.72 2.64
CA SER A 542 14.83 -9.29 2.88
C SER A 542 14.87 -8.96 4.37
N ALA A 543 15.48 -7.83 4.70
CA ALA A 543 15.43 -7.18 6.01
C ALA A 543 15.44 -5.66 5.84
N ALA A 544 15.28 -4.93 6.94
CA ALA A 544 15.28 -3.47 6.95
C ALA A 544 15.96 -2.90 8.21
N THR A 545 16.61 -1.77 8.04
CA THR A 545 17.15 -0.92 9.11
C THR A 545 16.51 0.46 9.02
N GLY A 546 15.87 0.90 10.10
CA GLY A 546 15.40 2.28 10.26
C GLY A 546 16.46 3.14 10.95
N PHE A 547 16.45 4.45 10.74
CA PHE A 547 17.34 5.37 11.44
C PHE A 547 16.54 6.37 12.27
N VAL A 548 16.92 6.51 13.54
CA VAL A 548 16.26 7.37 14.52
C VAL A 548 17.25 8.39 15.08
N ASN A 549 16.76 9.57 15.48
CA ASN A 549 17.58 10.58 16.14
C ASN A 549 18.02 10.05 17.52
N GLU A 550 19.27 10.35 17.91
CA GLU A 550 19.85 9.99 19.21
C GLU A 550 19.30 10.86 20.36
#